data_AF-A0A1B7MV09-F1
#
_entry.id   AF-A0A1B7MV09-F1
#
_cell.length_a   1.000
_cell.length_b   1.000
_cell.length_c   1.000
_cell.angle_alpha   90.00
_cell.angle_beta   90.00
_cell.angle_gamma   90.00
#
_symmetry.space_group_name_H-M   'P 1'
#
loop_
_entity.id
_entity.type
_entity.pdbx_description
1 polymer ?
#
loop_
_entity_poly.entity_id
_entity_poly.type
_entity_poly.pdbx_seq_one_letter_code
_entity_poly.pdbx_strand_id
1 'polypeptide(L)'
;MKNPPVTLAKIAIGNGAITSGDTYELLPVVSVLETYPQIIGYDTDVFEYFREQEKLCGYDLTLEYPQNGHFPTLNYSHGANPSSGMSASGRYRSRQGRSSKGLFLAEMEQRYNAHLAKRSASLSSRERVRAADAWKRDLAGRANGTIDSWYGCDVRSEMVDYAINFTFPWSLSKQSGGTFDVYDIPDALNPEAPTDASVFLNDPRTRSALHAPASQDWQESIDYPFGNIYSTDYDDGVESMAFLTDLATNATAKNISVVIFSGNDDSLIPHLGSQIAIQNTTFGGIQGFTRKPSTPWYDDDGEFAGIVHQERNWTYVLVDHAGHLVGNTNPQSGFVLMREFIFGNNQTGLVTNTSGKVTVVGGEVSSNEIMTGQAAIYYGSATTESTYYFPTATVEAWNAYIATTTSTPCSLATGVGQ
;
A
#
# COMPACT_ATOMS: atom_id res chain seq x y z
N MET A 1 5.71 -1.63 38.00
CA MET A 1 4.53 -2.06 38.81
C MET A 1 4.54 -3.57 38.91
N LYS A 2 4.35 -4.16 40.11
CA LYS A 2 4.48 -5.61 40.32
C LYS A 2 3.29 -6.45 39.84
N ASN A 3 2.12 -5.86 39.64
CA ASN A 3 0.92 -6.52 39.10
C ASN A 3 0.10 -5.47 38.31
N PRO A 4 0.28 -5.34 36.98
CA PRO A 4 -0.58 -4.48 36.18
C PRO A 4 -2.02 -5.01 36.18
N PRO A 5 -3.05 -4.14 36.13
CA PRO A 5 -4.46 -4.55 36.11
C PRO A 5 -4.86 -5.28 34.82
N VAL A 6 -3.98 -5.27 33.80
CA VAL A 6 -4.19 -5.88 32.50
C VAL A 6 -2.97 -6.73 32.17
N THR A 7 -3.21 -7.96 31.72
CA THR A 7 -2.16 -8.83 31.15
C THR A 7 -2.27 -8.76 29.64
N LEU A 8 -1.26 -8.17 29.00
CA LEU A 8 -1.19 -8.12 27.54
C LEU A 8 -0.88 -9.52 27.00
N ALA A 9 -1.71 -10.03 26.10
CA ALA A 9 -1.53 -11.36 25.50
C ALA A 9 -0.97 -11.27 24.07
N LYS A 10 -1.45 -10.30 23.29
CA LYS A 10 -1.08 -10.14 21.89
C LYS A 10 -1.22 -8.68 21.45
N ILE A 11 -0.37 -8.28 20.52
CA ILE A 11 -0.42 -6.98 19.84
C ILE A 11 -0.82 -7.27 18.40
N ALA A 12 -1.88 -6.63 17.90
CA ALA A 12 -2.32 -6.74 16.52
C ALA A 12 -2.22 -5.38 15.83
N ILE A 13 -1.55 -5.35 14.68
CA ILE A 13 -1.29 -4.15 13.89
C ILE A 13 -1.89 -4.36 12.50
N GLY A 14 -2.98 -3.66 12.22
CA GLY A 14 -3.67 -3.69 10.92
C GLY A 14 -3.36 -2.51 10.00
N ASN A 15 -2.78 -1.44 10.56
CA ASN A 15 -2.26 -0.32 9.79
C ASN A 15 -0.74 -0.41 9.79
N GLY A 16 -0.16 -0.69 8.62
CA GLY A 16 1.26 -0.96 8.43
C GLY A 16 2.17 0.28 8.38
N ALA A 17 1.70 1.49 8.76
CA ALA A 17 2.52 2.70 8.88
C ALA A 17 3.48 2.64 10.09
N ILE A 18 4.25 1.56 10.20
CA ILE A 18 5.23 1.32 11.26
C ILE A 18 6.67 1.56 10.79
N THR A 19 6.89 1.82 9.51
CA THR A 19 8.16 2.29 8.93
C THR A 19 8.11 3.77 8.58
N SER A 20 9.15 4.32 7.92
CA SER A 20 9.09 5.67 7.37
C SER A 20 8.07 5.78 6.24
N GLY A 21 7.54 7.00 6.02
CA GLY A 21 6.64 7.28 4.88
C GLY A 21 7.23 6.83 3.54
N ASP A 22 8.52 7.07 3.34
CA ASP A 22 9.22 6.62 2.14
C ASP A 22 9.17 5.09 1.98
N THR A 23 9.25 4.34 3.09
CA THR A 23 9.30 2.87 3.07
C THR A 23 7.92 2.22 2.90
N TYR A 24 6.87 2.75 3.54
CA TYR A 24 5.54 2.14 3.42
C TYR A 24 4.69 2.73 2.30
N GLU A 25 4.94 3.95 1.82
CA GLU A 25 4.08 4.62 0.83
C GLU A 25 4.74 4.75 -0.55
N LEU A 26 6.05 5.05 -0.61
CA LEU A 26 6.74 5.33 -1.89
C LEU A 26 7.45 4.10 -2.46
N LEU A 27 8.24 3.42 -1.62
CA LEU A 27 8.99 2.24 -2.01
C LEU A 27 8.11 1.15 -2.64
N PRO A 28 6.91 0.82 -2.12
CA PRO A 28 6.16 -0.32 -2.62
C PRO A 28 5.48 -0.13 -3.98
N VAL A 29 5.62 1.02 -4.65
CA VAL A 29 4.85 1.34 -5.86
C VAL A 29 5.02 0.31 -6.98
N VAL A 30 6.23 -0.20 -7.22
CA VAL A 30 6.43 -1.27 -8.23
C VAL A 30 5.71 -2.55 -7.82
N SER A 31 5.75 -2.92 -6.53
CA SER A 31 4.99 -4.08 -6.03
C SER A 31 3.47 -3.88 -6.16
N VAL A 32 2.98 -2.65 -6.00
CA VAL A 32 1.56 -2.30 -6.26
C VAL A 32 1.24 -2.45 -7.74
N LEU A 33 2.13 -2.05 -8.65
CA LEU A 33 1.93 -2.20 -10.10
C LEU A 33 2.01 -3.67 -10.56
N GLU A 34 2.77 -4.52 -9.88
CA GLU A 34 2.73 -5.98 -10.11
C GLU A 34 1.46 -6.63 -9.55
N THR A 35 0.96 -6.14 -8.41
CA THR A 35 -0.32 -6.55 -7.81
C THR A 35 -1.49 -6.13 -8.69
N TYR A 36 -1.49 -4.87 -9.15
CA TYR A 36 -2.54 -4.22 -9.94
C TYR A 36 -1.98 -3.56 -11.21
N PRO A 37 -1.55 -4.36 -12.21
CA PRO A 37 -1.09 -3.84 -13.50
C PRO A 37 -2.19 -3.08 -14.27
N GLN A 38 -3.45 -3.28 -13.90
CA GLN A 38 -4.60 -2.50 -14.35
C GLN A 38 -4.33 -1.00 -14.24
N ILE A 39 -3.65 -0.52 -13.18
CA ILE A 39 -3.34 0.90 -12.91
C ILE A 39 -2.65 1.56 -14.11
N ILE A 40 -1.69 0.86 -14.71
CA ILE A 40 -0.95 1.31 -15.90
C ILE A 40 -1.53 0.76 -17.21
N GLY A 41 -2.62 0.01 -17.13
CA GLY A 41 -3.26 -0.65 -18.26
C GLY A 41 -2.44 -1.80 -18.84
N TYR A 42 -1.65 -2.49 -18.00
CA TYR A 42 -0.71 -3.55 -18.38
C TYR A 42 0.40 -3.10 -19.35
N ASP A 43 0.74 -1.80 -19.34
CA ASP A 43 1.77 -1.24 -20.22
C ASP A 43 3.18 -1.56 -19.67
N THR A 44 3.90 -2.44 -20.37
CA THR A 44 5.22 -2.91 -19.94
C THR A 44 6.30 -1.83 -20.02
N ASP A 45 6.17 -0.88 -20.94
CA ASP A 45 7.16 0.21 -21.07
C ASP A 45 7.02 1.19 -19.89
N VAL A 46 5.77 1.44 -19.47
CA VAL A 46 5.47 2.23 -18.26
C VAL A 46 5.93 1.50 -17.01
N PHE A 47 5.73 0.19 -16.94
CA PHE A 47 6.21 -0.61 -15.81
C PHE A 47 7.75 -0.58 -15.68
N GLU A 48 8.48 -0.76 -16.79
CA GLU A 48 9.94 -0.66 -16.78
C GLU A 48 10.43 0.74 -16.40
N TYR A 49 9.71 1.79 -16.80
CA TYR A 49 9.98 3.14 -16.31
C TYR A 49 9.84 3.26 -14.79
N PHE A 50 8.78 2.71 -14.19
CA PHE A 50 8.63 2.73 -12.72
C PHE A 50 9.71 1.91 -12.01
N ARG A 51 10.13 0.77 -12.58
CA ARG A 51 11.27 -0.01 -12.06
C ARG A 51 12.58 0.75 -12.14
N GLU A 52 12.79 1.53 -13.21
CA GLU A 52 13.95 2.39 -13.32
C GLU A 52 13.91 3.50 -12.25
N GLN A 53 12.77 4.16 -12.04
CA GLN A 53 12.61 5.18 -11.00
C GLN A 53 12.80 4.61 -9.59
N GLU A 54 12.25 3.43 -9.30
CA GLU A 54 12.45 2.70 -8.05
C GLU A 54 13.94 2.52 -7.75
N LYS A 55 14.70 1.99 -8.72
CA LYS A 55 16.14 1.79 -8.59
C LYS A 55 16.90 3.11 -8.41
N LEU A 56 16.54 4.15 -9.15
CA LEU A 56 17.19 5.46 -9.05
C LEU A 56 16.92 6.14 -7.70
N CYS A 57 15.76 5.86 -7.09
CA CYS A 57 15.38 6.32 -5.76
C CYS A 57 15.90 5.43 -4.62
N GLY A 58 16.51 4.28 -4.93
CA GLY A 58 17.00 3.31 -3.95
C GLY A 58 15.88 2.56 -3.23
N TYR A 59 14.74 2.40 -3.90
CA TYR A 59 13.55 1.71 -3.40
C TYR A 59 13.55 0.20 -3.75
N ASP A 60 14.53 -0.28 -4.50
CA ASP A 60 14.70 -1.67 -4.93
C ASP A 60 15.32 -2.57 -3.83
N LEU A 61 14.76 -2.52 -2.61
CA LEU A 61 15.22 -3.32 -1.49
C LEU A 61 14.90 -4.81 -1.71
N THR A 62 15.88 -5.68 -1.45
CA THR A 62 15.70 -7.14 -1.51
C THR A 62 15.52 -7.70 -0.10
N LEU A 63 14.43 -8.43 0.15
CA LEU A 63 14.23 -9.16 1.40
C LEU A 63 15.05 -10.47 1.40
N GLU A 64 15.80 -10.71 2.47
CA GLU A 64 16.48 -11.98 2.74
C GLU A 64 15.79 -12.73 3.88
N TYR A 65 15.93 -14.05 3.90
CA TYR A 65 15.27 -14.91 4.88
C TYR A 65 16.26 -15.97 5.40
N PRO A 66 16.76 -15.85 6.66
CA PRO A 66 16.62 -14.72 7.56
C PRO A 66 17.31 -13.46 7.03
N GLN A 67 16.87 -12.30 7.51
CA GLN A 67 17.51 -11.04 7.15
C GLN A 67 18.90 -10.92 7.78
N ASN A 68 19.84 -10.33 7.04
CA ASN A 68 21.18 -10.05 7.52
C ASN A 68 21.49 -8.55 7.49
N GLY A 69 21.19 -7.87 8.59
CA GLY A 69 21.45 -6.44 8.76
C GLY A 69 20.22 -5.59 8.45
N HIS A 70 20.31 -4.32 8.83
CA HIS A 70 19.22 -3.37 8.65
C HIS A 70 19.20 -2.78 7.25
N PHE A 71 18.01 -2.51 6.74
CA PHE A 71 17.85 -1.74 5.50
C PHE A 71 18.40 -0.32 5.67
N PRO A 72 18.94 0.28 4.60
CA PRO A 72 19.39 1.67 4.64
C PRO A 72 18.22 2.61 4.91
N THR A 73 18.51 3.74 5.56
CA THR A 73 17.56 4.86 5.61
C THR A 73 17.37 5.40 4.20
N LEU A 74 16.12 5.41 3.73
CA LEU A 74 15.77 6.00 2.45
C LEU A 74 15.87 7.52 2.52
N ASN A 75 16.37 8.14 1.45
CA ASN A 75 16.46 9.59 1.34
C ASN A 75 15.52 10.06 0.23
N TYR A 76 14.54 10.88 0.60
CA TYR A 76 13.61 11.43 -0.35
C TYR A 76 14.27 12.50 -1.24
N SER A 77 14.14 12.35 -2.57
CA SER A 77 14.59 13.33 -3.55
C SER A 77 13.40 14.13 -4.13
N HIS A 78 13.45 15.46 -4.02
CA HIS A 78 12.36 16.33 -4.47
C HIS A 78 12.42 16.62 -5.98
N GLY A 79 11.25 16.63 -6.63
CA GLY A 79 11.08 17.13 -7.99
C GLY A 79 10.76 18.64 -8.08
N ALA A 80 10.75 19.17 -9.31
CA ALA A 80 10.61 20.58 -9.67
C ALA A 80 9.17 21.12 -9.67
N ASN A 81 8.17 20.29 -9.36
CA ASN A 81 6.78 20.71 -9.28
C ASN A 81 6.60 21.94 -8.35
N PRO A 82 6.23 23.15 -8.81
CA PRO A 82 6.20 24.41 -8.04
C PRO A 82 5.19 24.44 -6.88
N SER A 83 4.38 23.40 -6.71
CA SER A 83 3.71 23.07 -5.44
C SER A 83 4.71 22.56 -4.36
N SER A 84 6.02 22.51 -4.67
CA SER A 84 7.16 22.08 -3.82
C SER A 84 7.70 23.17 -2.90
N GLY A 85 7.02 24.32 -2.81
CA GLY A 85 7.21 25.25 -1.70
C GLY A 85 6.88 24.65 -0.33
N MET A 86 6.27 23.46 -0.30
CA MET A 86 6.12 22.61 0.87
C MET A 86 6.87 21.30 0.63
N SER A 87 7.63 20.86 1.64
CA SER A 87 8.36 19.60 1.65
C SER A 87 7.46 18.41 1.26
N ALA A 88 8.04 17.29 0.82
CA ALA A 88 7.30 16.03 0.65
C ALA A 88 6.65 15.57 1.96
N SER A 89 7.31 15.83 3.10
CA SER A 89 6.71 15.72 4.43
C SER A 89 5.53 16.68 4.65
N GLY A 90 5.50 17.79 3.92
CA GLY A 90 4.49 18.83 4.04
C GLY A 90 3.19 18.63 3.26
N ARG A 91 3.24 17.93 2.13
CA ARG A 91 2.02 17.44 1.48
C ARG A 91 1.44 16.24 2.25
N TYR A 92 2.33 15.37 2.75
CA TYR A 92 1.99 14.23 3.60
C TYR A 92 1.28 14.64 4.91
N ARG A 93 1.72 15.70 5.59
CA ARG A 93 1.12 16.13 6.88
C ARG A 93 -0.14 17.00 6.76
N SER A 94 -0.37 17.71 5.65
CA SER A 94 -1.65 18.39 5.40
C SER A 94 -2.78 17.41 5.04
N ARG A 95 -2.42 16.20 4.57
CA ARG A 95 -3.34 15.11 4.19
C ARG A 95 -3.86 14.28 5.38
N GLN A 96 -3.23 14.38 6.56
CA GLN A 96 -3.72 13.74 7.79
C GLN A 96 -4.86 14.51 8.48
N GLY A 97 -5.11 15.76 8.09
CA GLY A 97 -6.19 16.58 8.62
C GLY A 97 -7.14 17.01 7.51
N ARG A 98 -8.33 16.40 7.48
CA ARG A 98 -9.49 16.64 6.59
C ARG A 98 -9.55 15.77 5.35
N SER A 99 -10.78 15.35 5.05
CA SER A 99 -11.25 14.72 3.82
C SER A 99 -10.45 15.22 2.60
N SER A 100 -9.45 14.43 2.22
CA SER A 100 -8.36 14.78 1.30
C SER A 100 -8.78 14.93 -0.16
N LYS A 101 -10.07 14.74 -0.48
CA LYS A 101 -10.65 15.00 -1.80
C LYS A 101 -10.43 16.46 -2.22
N GLY A 102 -10.82 17.44 -1.39
CA GLY A 102 -10.84 18.87 -1.80
C GLY A 102 -9.48 19.47 -2.23
N LEU A 103 -8.39 19.09 -1.57
CA LEU A 103 -7.05 19.62 -1.86
C LEU A 103 -6.41 18.94 -3.07
N PHE A 104 -6.65 17.64 -3.24
CA PHE A 104 -6.27 16.89 -4.44
C PHE A 104 -7.01 17.42 -5.69
N LEU A 105 -8.32 17.67 -5.55
CA LEU A 105 -9.17 18.25 -6.59
C LEU A 105 -8.70 19.65 -7.04
N ALA A 106 -8.31 20.52 -6.10
CA ALA A 106 -7.82 21.85 -6.40
C ALA A 106 -6.43 21.83 -7.09
N GLU A 107 -5.57 20.90 -6.71
CA GLU A 107 -4.28 20.68 -7.38
C GLU A 107 -4.47 20.13 -8.80
N MET A 108 -5.40 19.21 -9.01
CA MET A 108 -5.76 18.69 -10.32
C MET A 108 -6.37 19.73 -11.26
N GLU A 109 -7.23 20.61 -10.75
CA GLU A 109 -7.78 21.73 -11.52
C GLU A 109 -6.69 22.73 -11.93
N GLN A 110 -5.73 23.02 -11.05
CA GLN A 110 -4.55 23.81 -11.40
C GLN A 110 -3.67 23.13 -12.45
N ARG A 111 -3.45 21.80 -12.37
CA ARG A 111 -2.69 21.01 -13.34
C ARG A 111 -3.33 21.02 -14.73
N TYR A 112 -4.65 20.82 -14.82
CA TYR A 112 -5.39 20.89 -16.08
C TYR A 112 -5.28 22.29 -16.72
N ASN A 113 -5.44 23.33 -15.91
CA ASN A 113 -5.39 24.72 -16.38
C ASN A 113 -3.97 25.17 -16.76
N ALA A 114 -2.93 24.76 -16.04
CA ALA A 114 -1.53 25.07 -16.35
C ALA A 114 -1.04 24.40 -17.65
N HIS A 115 -1.51 23.17 -17.93
CA HIS A 115 -1.17 22.45 -19.17
C HIS A 115 -1.97 22.92 -20.38
N LEU A 116 -3.24 23.30 -20.21
CA LEU A 116 -4.03 23.94 -21.27
C LEU A 116 -3.51 25.33 -21.65
N ALA A 117 -3.03 26.11 -20.67
CA ALA A 117 -2.43 27.42 -20.93
C ALA A 117 -1.16 27.35 -21.80
N LYS A 118 -0.44 26.22 -21.80
CA LYS A 118 0.73 25.99 -22.67
C LYS A 118 0.40 25.50 -24.09
N ARG A 119 -0.85 25.13 -24.38
CA ARG A 119 -1.29 24.73 -25.74
C ARG A 119 -2.64 25.36 -26.05
N SER A 120 -2.62 26.65 -26.35
CA SER A 120 -3.73 27.34 -27.02
C SER A 120 -3.89 26.83 -28.46
N ALA A 121 -4.58 25.71 -28.62
CA ALA A 121 -5.29 25.37 -29.85
C ALA A 121 -6.38 24.34 -29.53
N SER A 122 -7.62 24.61 -29.93
CA SER A 122 -8.77 23.74 -29.76
C SER A 122 -8.60 22.42 -30.52
N LEU A 123 -8.08 21.40 -29.86
CA LEU A 123 -8.00 20.05 -30.41
C LEU A 123 -9.37 19.35 -30.31
N SER A 124 -9.77 18.68 -31.39
CA SER A 124 -10.96 17.83 -31.43
C SER A 124 -10.82 16.64 -30.47
N SER A 125 -11.94 15.99 -30.08
CA SER A 125 -11.89 14.81 -29.19
C SER A 125 -10.98 13.69 -29.70
N ARG A 126 -10.88 13.53 -31.02
CA ARG A 126 -10.03 12.51 -31.66
C ARG A 126 -8.55 12.87 -31.65
N GLU A 127 -8.22 14.16 -31.54
CA GLU A 127 -6.85 14.65 -31.35
C GLU A 127 -6.45 14.64 -29.88
N ARG A 128 -7.40 14.80 -28.95
CA ARG A 128 -7.16 14.57 -27.51
C ARG A 128 -6.87 13.10 -27.20
N VAL A 129 -7.63 12.17 -27.79
CA VAL A 129 -7.34 10.73 -27.69
C VAL A 129 -5.98 10.41 -28.30
N ARG A 130 -5.65 10.95 -29.48
CA ARG A 130 -4.30 10.78 -30.07
C ARG A 130 -3.19 11.45 -29.27
N ALA A 131 -3.43 12.57 -28.59
CA ALA A 131 -2.46 13.22 -27.72
C ALA A 131 -2.30 12.50 -26.38
N ALA A 132 -3.34 11.86 -25.87
CA ALA A 132 -3.30 10.99 -24.71
C ALA A 132 -2.61 9.65 -25.03
N ASP A 133 -2.90 9.06 -26.20
CA ASP A 133 -2.19 7.89 -26.74
C ASP A 133 -0.73 8.23 -27.09
N ALA A 134 -0.46 9.47 -27.51
CA ALA A 134 0.89 9.97 -27.69
C ALA A 134 1.57 10.19 -26.34
N TRP A 135 0.91 10.67 -25.28
CA TRP A 135 1.51 10.75 -23.94
C TRP A 135 1.78 9.37 -23.34
N LYS A 136 0.91 8.38 -23.58
CA LYS A 136 1.17 6.97 -23.26
C LYS A 136 2.44 6.42 -23.94
N ARG A 137 2.83 6.97 -25.09
CA ARG A 137 3.93 6.47 -25.94
C ARG A 137 5.10 7.44 -26.11
N ASP A 138 5.01 8.65 -25.58
CA ASP A 138 6.03 9.69 -25.69
C ASP A 138 6.88 9.66 -24.42
N LEU A 139 7.72 8.63 -24.37
CA LEU A 139 8.87 8.58 -23.47
C LEU A 139 9.98 9.54 -23.92
N ALA A 140 9.82 10.27 -25.04
CA ALA A 140 10.82 11.22 -25.52
C ALA A 140 10.78 12.50 -24.67
N GLY A 141 11.58 12.50 -23.61
CA GLY A 141 11.72 13.63 -22.68
C GLY A 141 11.64 13.23 -21.22
N ARG A 142 11.31 11.96 -20.90
CA ARG A 142 11.54 11.41 -19.57
C ARG A 142 12.99 10.98 -19.46
N ALA A 143 13.54 11.13 -18.27
CA ALA A 143 14.93 10.85 -17.97
C ALA A 143 15.25 9.37 -18.20
N ASN A 144 15.88 9.06 -19.33
CA ASN A 144 16.56 7.77 -19.49
C ASN A 144 17.84 7.81 -18.63
N GLY A 145 17.85 7.07 -17.53
CA GLY A 145 18.95 7.00 -16.57
C GLY A 145 18.98 8.09 -15.50
N THR A 146 17.94 8.92 -15.32
CA THR A 146 17.88 9.87 -14.19
C THR A 146 16.49 9.92 -13.52
N ILE A 147 16.45 10.41 -12.28
CA ILE A 147 15.19 10.60 -11.54
C ILE A 147 14.31 11.60 -12.31
N ASP A 148 12.99 11.35 -12.33
CA ASP A 148 12.02 12.25 -12.95
C ASP A 148 12.12 13.65 -12.35
N SER A 149 12.39 14.63 -13.23
CA SER A 149 12.63 16.00 -12.78
C SER A 149 11.39 16.67 -12.17
N TRP A 150 10.18 16.17 -12.44
CA TRP A 150 8.92 16.74 -11.93
C TRP A 150 8.48 16.08 -10.63
N TYR A 151 8.45 14.75 -10.59
CA TYR A 151 8.01 13.98 -9.41
C TYR A 151 9.12 13.76 -8.39
N GLY A 152 10.39 13.72 -8.80
CA GLY A 152 11.46 13.26 -7.93
C GLY A 152 11.24 11.80 -7.57
N CYS A 153 11.32 11.46 -6.28
CA CYS A 153 11.01 10.14 -5.76
C CYS A 153 9.57 9.98 -5.24
N ASP A 154 8.66 10.91 -5.52
CA ASP A 154 7.22 10.72 -5.28
C ASP A 154 6.59 9.87 -6.39
N VAL A 155 7.08 8.64 -6.53
CA VAL A 155 6.62 7.66 -7.52
C VAL A 155 5.16 7.25 -7.29
N ARG A 156 4.64 7.42 -6.06
CA ARG A 156 3.24 7.14 -5.75
C ARG A 156 2.31 8.17 -6.36
N SER A 157 2.59 9.46 -6.18
CA SER A 157 1.79 10.50 -6.84
C SER A 157 1.84 10.36 -8.36
N GLU A 158 2.99 9.97 -8.91
CA GLU A 158 3.11 9.69 -10.34
C GLU A 158 2.21 8.52 -10.80
N MET A 159 2.20 7.41 -10.06
CA MET A 159 1.34 6.25 -10.33
C MET A 159 -0.15 6.64 -10.33
N VAL A 160 -0.60 7.35 -9.30
CA VAL A 160 -1.99 7.81 -9.18
C VAL A 160 -2.36 8.77 -10.31
N ASP A 161 -1.47 9.71 -10.63
CA ASP A 161 -1.65 10.64 -11.74
C ASP A 161 -1.77 9.93 -13.09
N TYR A 162 -0.98 8.87 -13.30
CA TYR A 162 -1.06 8.04 -14.50
C TYR A 162 -2.45 7.40 -14.61
N ALA A 163 -2.92 6.73 -13.55
CA ALA A 163 -4.21 6.05 -13.54
C ALA A 163 -5.37 6.99 -13.88
N ILE A 164 -5.46 8.13 -13.18
CA ILE A 164 -6.55 9.11 -13.33
C ILE A 164 -6.52 9.79 -14.70
N ASN A 165 -5.35 9.95 -15.32
CA ASN A 165 -5.30 10.65 -16.59
C ASN A 165 -5.41 9.73 -17.80
N PHE A 166 -5.07 8.45 -17.68
CA PHE A 166 -4.80 7.58 -18.85
C PHE A 166 -5.43 6.19 -18.79
N THR A 167 -5.92 5.76 -17.62
CA THR A 167 -6.39 4.39 -17.43
C THR A 167 -7.88 4.36 -17.14
N PHE A 168 -8.65 3.64 -17.95
CA PHE A 168 -10.05 3.37 -17.66
C PHE A 168 -10.14 2.25 -16.61
N PRO A 169 -11.04 2.32 -15.60
CA PRO A 169 -12.09 3.34 -15.41
C PRO A 169 -11.69 4.57 -14.58
N TRP A 170 -10.54 4.59 -13.87
CA TRP A 170 -10.15 5.73 -13.03
C TRP A 170 -10.15 7.08 -13.77
N SER A 171 -9.87 7.07 -15.08
CA SER A 171 -9.93 8.25 -15.94
C SER A 171 -11.30 8.88 -16.14
N LEU A 172 -12.38 8.19 -15.77
CA LEU A 172 -13.73 8.77 -15.71
C LEU A 172 -13.82 9.88 -14.66
N SER A 173 -13.04 9.81 -13.59
CA SER A 173 -13.06 10.79 -12.50
C SER A 173 -12.45 12.14 -12.86
N LYS A 174 -11.70 12.22 -13.96
CA LYS A 174 -10.97 13.43 -14.37
C LYS A 174 -11.86 14.66 -14.48
N GLN A 175 -13.11 14.50 -14.93
CA GLN A 175 -14.04 15.63 -15.09
C GLN A 175 -14.52 16.21 -13.76
N SER A 176 -14.51 15.42 -12.68
CA SER A 176 -14.88 15.87 -11.34
C SER A 176 -13.65 16.17 -10.48
N GLY A 177 -12.50 16.42 -11.12
CA GLY A 177 -11.23 16.74 -10.48
C GLY A 177 -10.37 15.54 -10.09
N GLY A 178 -10.71 14.33 -10.53
CA GLY A 178 -9.94 13.10 -10.35
C GLY A 178 -10.07 12.46 -8.99
N THR A 179 -10.23 11.14 -8.95
CA THR A 179 -10.20 10.33 -7.73
C THR A 179 -9.59 8.98 -8.06
N PHE A 180 -8.83 8.44 -7.11
CA PHE A 180 -8.31 7.09 -7.11
C PHE A 180 -8.40 6.64 -5.66
N ASP A 181 -9.15 5.58 -5.38
CA ASP A 181 -9.23 5.07 -4.02
C ASP A 181 -7.91 4.36 -3.69
N VAL A 182 -7.12 5.01 -2.84
CA VAL A 182 -5.83 4.47 -2.43
C VAL A 182 -5.98 3.38 -1.37
N TYR A 183 -7.13 3.32 -0.70
CA TYR A 183 -7.46 2.32 0.31
C TYR A 183 -8.01 1.03 -0.30
N ASP A 184 -8.59 1.06 -1.49
CA ASP A 184 -9.14 -0.11 -2.16
C ASP A 184 -9.03 0.05 -3.69
N ILE A 185 -7.94 -0.43 -4.29
CA ILE A 185 -7.64 -0.23 -5.72
C ILE A 185 -8.80 -0.65 -6.65
N PRO A 186 -9.51 -1.78 -6.43
CA PRO A 186 -10.69 -2.15 -7.21
C PRO A 186 -11.84 -1.14 -7.22
N ASP A 187 -11.93 -0.24 -6.22
CA ASP A 187 -12.93 0.83 -6.17
C ASP A 187 -12.50 2.03 -7.04
N ALA A 188 -13.08 2.11 -8.23
CA ALA A 188 -12.99 3.27 -9.12
C ALA A 188 -14.32 4.05 -9.20
N LEU A 189 -15.18 3.94 -8.17
CA LEU A 189 -16.39 4.73 -8.06
C LEU A 189 -16.06 6.22 -7.94
N ASN A 190 -16.89 7.04 -8.56
CA ASN A 190 -16.71 8.47 -8.49
C ASN A 190 -18.05 9.23 -8.64
N PRO A 191 -18.52 9.91 -7.56
CA PRO A 191 -18.04 9.78 -6.18
C PRO A 191 -18.14 8.34 -5.65
N GLU A 192 -17.29 8.00 -4.69
CA GLU A 192 -17.35 6.75 -3.91
C GLU A 192 -18.69 6.58 -3.17
N ALA A 193 -18.95 5.35 -2.73
CA ALA A 193 -20.08 5.06 -1.88
C ALA A 193 -19.99 5.85 -0.55
N PRO A 194 -21.07 6.51 -0.11
CA PRO A 194 -21.03 7.32 1.11
C PRO A 194 -20.88 6.43 2.35
N THR A 195 -19.83 6.70 3.14
CA THR A 195 -19.54 6.05 4.43
C THR A 195 -19.84 6.95 5.64
N ASP A 196 -20.65 8.00 5.45
CA ASP A 196 -20.90 9.02 6.47
C ASP A 196 -21.75 8.51 7.64
N ALA A 197 -21.07 8.12 8.73
CA ALA A 197 -21.71 7.71 9.96
C ALA A 197 -22.30 8.88 10.77
N SER A 198 -21.99 10.14 10.42
CA SER A 198 -22.41 11.32 11.18
C SER A 198 -23.92 11.45 11.27
N VAL A 199 -24.66 11.04 10.22
CA VAL A 199 -26.13 11.03 10.20
C VAL A 199 -26.69 10.17 11.33
N PHE A 200 -26.13 8.97 11.52
CA PHE A 200 -26.57 8.04 12.57
C PHE A 200 -26.05 8.44 13.95
N LEU A 201 -24.75 8.78 14.04
CA LEU A 201 -24.08 9.07 15.31
C LEU A 201 -24.47 10.42 15.92
N ASN A 202 -24.95 11.38 15.11
CA ASN A 202 -25.46 12.65 15.59
C ASN A 202 -26.99 12.68 15.82
N ASP A 203 -27.73 11.62 15.49
CA ASP A 203 -29.16 11.54 15.82
C ASP A 203 -29.39 11.63 17.35
N PRO A 204 -30.28 12.51 17.85
CA PRO A 204 -30.48 12.69 19.29
C PRO A 204 -30.88 11.41 20.03
N ARG A 205 -31.60 10.49 19.38
CA ARG A 205 -31.98 9.20 19.97
C ARG A 205 -30.79 8.27 20.08
N THR A 206 -29.95 8.21 19.04
CA THR A 206 -28.68 7.46 19.08
C THR A 206 -27.78 7.97 20.20
N ARG A 207 -27.57 9.29 20.29
CA ARG A 207 -26.74 9.88 21.36
C ARG A 207 -27.28 9.59 22.74
N SER A 208 -28.60 9.73 22.94
CA SER A 208 -29.24 9.40 24.21
C SER A 208 -29.07 7.92 24.57
N ALA A 209 -29.19 7.01 23.60
CA ALA A 209 -29.06 5.57 23.82
C ALA A 209 -27.61 5.14 24.14
N LEU A 210 -26.61 5.81 23.55
CA LEU A 210 -25.19 5.58 23.83
C LEU A 210 -24.67 6.36 25.04
N HIS A 211 -25.51 7.17 25.68
CA HIS A 211 -25.12 8.17 26.69
C HIS A 211 -23.98 9.10 26.20
N ALA A 212 -23.94 9.38 24.90
CA ALA A 212 -22.97 10.28 24.30
C ALA A 212 -23.35 11.74 24.63
N PRO A 213 -22.35 12.62 24.86
CA PRO A 213 -22.62 14.03 25.13
C PRO A 213 -23.35 14.68 23.95
N ALA A 214 -24.13 15.74 24.18
CA ALA A 214 -24.78 16.54 23.15
C ALA A 214 -23.99 17.83 22.79
N SER A 215 -22.82 18.03 23.40
CA SER A 215 -22.09 19.30 23.36
C SER A 215 -21.30 19.55 22.08
N GLN A 216 -21.03 18.52 21.28
CA GLN A 216 -20.32 18.61 19.99
C GLN A 216 -20.72 17.47 19.07
N ASP A 217 -20.84 17.74 17.77
CA ASP A 217 -21.13 16.69 16.80
C ASP A 217 -19.96 15.70 16.66
N TRP A 218 -20.31 14.43 16.53
CA TRP A 218 -19.39 13.39 16.14
C TRP A 218 -18.79 13.73 14.78
N GLN A 219 -17.48 13.54 14.68
CA GLN A 219 -16.70 13.68 13.46
C GLN A 219 -15.80 12.44 13.36
N GLU A 220 -15.64 11.92 12.15
CA GLU A 220 -14.79 10.75 11.88
C GLU A 220 -13.32 11.03 12.21
N SER A 221 -12.84 12.22 11.87
CA SER A 221 -11.48 12.69 12.13
C SER A 221 -11.52 14.08 12.75
N ILE A 222 -10.63 14.32 13.71
CA ILE A 222 -10.45 15.62 14.35
C ILE A 222 -9.00 16.05 14.23
N ASP A 223 -8.78 17.36 14.26
CA ASP A 223 -7.47 17.92 14.49
C ASP A 223 -6.99 17.48 15.89
N TYR A 224 -5.81 16.86 15.96
CA TYR A 224 -5.19 16.35 17.19
C TYR A 224 -5.11 17.45 18.27
N PRO A 225 -5.86 17.33 19.38
CA PRO A 225 -6.16 18.48 20.23
C PRO A 225 -5.08 18.78 21.28
N PHE A 226 -3.94 18.07 21.27
CA PHE A 226 -2.89 18.19 22.29
C PHE A 226 -1.66 19.00 21.84
N GLY A 227 -1.85 19.93 20.90
CA GLY A 227 -0.85 20.94 20.56
C GLY A 227 0.35 20.41 19.78
N ASN A 228 0.15 19.43 18.89
CA ASN A 228 1.23 19.09 17.94
C ASN A 228 1.56 20.31 17.07
N ILE A 229 2.81 20.36 16.61
CA ILE A 229 3.23 21.35 15.63
C ILE A 229 2.63 20.94 14.29
N TYR A 230 1.53 21.59 13.88
CA TYR A 230 0.97 21.53 12.52
C TYR A 230 1.86 22.18 11.46
N SER A 231 3.16 22.17 11.67
CA SER A 231 4.09 22.45 10.60
C SER A 231 4.09 21.20 9.75
N THR A 232 3.61 21.36 8.53
CA THR A 232 3.85 20.45 7.42
C THR A 232 5.33 20.05 7.31
N ASP A 233 6.25 20.82 7.90
CA ASP A 233 7.68 20.54 7.88
C ASP A 233 8.23 19.77 9.11
N TYR A 234 7.54 19.66 10.26
CA TYR A 234 8.16 19.08 11.48
C TYR A 234 7.22 18.25 12.39
N ASP A 235 7.26 16.93 12.23
CA ASP A 235 7.10 15.92 13.27
C ASP A 235 8.52 15.36 13.45
N ASP A 236 9.08 15.59 14.63
CA ASP A 236 10.41 15.15 15.07
C ASP A 236 10.36 13.78 15.75
N GLY A 237 9.17 13.15 15.78
CA GLY A 237 8.98 11.78 16.21
C GLY A 237 9.80 10.84 15.35
N VAL A 238 10.60 10.01 16.02
CA VAL A 238 11.29 8.90 15.38
C VAL A 238 10.24 7.88 14.91
N GLU A 239 10.47 7.27 13.75
CA GLU A 239 9.59 6.26 13.17
C GLU A 239 9.43 5.07 14.13
N SER A 240 8.22 4.47 14.14
CA SER A 240 7.92 3.36 15.05
C SER A 240 8.89 2.19 14.92
N MET A 241 9.41 1.93 13.71
CA MET A 241 10.40 0.89 13.43
C MET A 241 11.66 0.99 14.28
N ALA A 242 12.03 2.20 14.75
CA ALA A 242 13.25 2.41 15.53
C ALA A 242 13.25 1.67 16.88
N PHE A 243 12.09 1.31 17.43
CA PHE A 243 11.99 0.57 18.69
C PHE A 243 11.37 -0.83 18.54
N LEU A 244 11.03 -1.29 17.33
CA LEU A 244 10.36 -2.58 17.15
C LEU A 244 11.19 -3.77 17.65
N THR A 245 12.52 -3.73 17.54
CA THR A 245 13.39 -4.79 18.09
C THR A 245 13.34 -4.84 19.62
N ASP A 246 13.33 -3.69 20.29
CA ASP A 246 13.22 -3.63 21.74
C ASP A 246 11.83 -4.08 22.21
N LEU A 247 10.78 -3.67 21.49
CA LEU A 247 9.41 -4.13 21.70
C LEU A 247 9.34 -5.66 21.53
N ALA A 248 9.91 -6.20 20.45
CA ALA A 248 9.92 -7.63 20.14
C ALA A 248 10.68 -8.45 21.19
N THR A 249 11.82 -7.95 21.65
CA THR A 249 12.64 -8.58 22.70
C THR A 249 11.86 -8.69 24.00
N ASN A 250 11.20 -7.61 24.41
CA ASN A 250 10.37 -7.61 25.62
C ASN A 250 9.11 -8.48 25.45
N ALA A 251 8.43 -8.39 24.31
CA ALA A 251 7.27 -9.21 23.99
C ALA A 251 7.62 -10.71 24.06
N THR A 252 8.76 -11.12 23.47
CA THR A 252 9.27 -12.50 23.55
C THR A 252 9.50 -12.92 25.01
N ALA A 253 10.18 -12.09 25.81
CA ALA A 253 10.45 -12.37 27.22
C ALA A 253 9.18 -12.48 28.09
N LYS A 254 8.06 -11.91 27.62
CA LYS A 254 6.75 -11.94 28.28
C LYS A 254 5.76 -12.91 27.64
N ASN A 255 6.18 -13.67 26.63
CA ASN A 255 5.32 -14.55 25.84
C ASN A 255 4.10 -13.82 25.25
N ILE A 256 4.34 -12.61 24.74
CA ILE A 256 3.36 -11.78 24.04
C ILE A 256 3.56 -12.00 22.55
N SER A 257 2.49 -12.33 21.84
CA SER A 257 2.52 -12.51 20.39
C SER A 257 2.32 -11.17 19.66
N VAL A 258 2.88 -11.06 18.45
CA VAL A 258 2.66 -9.92 17.55
C VAL A 258 2.03 -10.42 16.27
N VAL A 259 0.93 -9.80 15.84
CA VAL A 259 0.27 -10.06 14.57
C VAL A 259 0.31 -8.79 13.74
N ILE A 260 0.90 -8.87 12.56
CA ILE A 260 0.86 -7.79 11.57
C ILE A 260 0.02 -8.32 10.40
N PHE A 261 -0.99 -7.57 10.01
CA PHE A 261 -1.82 -7.95 8.87
C PHE A 261 -1.99 -6.79 7.89
N SER A 262 -2.22 -7.12 6.64
CA SER A 262 -2.39 -6.14 5.56
C SER A 262 -3.37 -6.68 4.53
N GLY A 263 -4.17 -5.79 3.95
CA GLY A 263 -4.96 -6.11 2.77
C GLY A 263 -4.11 -6.06 1.51
N ASN A 264 -4.36 -6.97 0.55
CA ASN A 264 -3.63 -7.00 -0.72
C ASN A 264 -3.99 -5.85 -1.67
N ASP A 265 -5.14 -5.20 -1.47
CA ASP A 265 -5.71 -4.21 -2.37
C ASP A 265 -5.46 -2.77 -1.91
N ASP A 266 -4.62 -2.60 -0.88
CA ASP A 266 -4.20 -1.31 -0.34
C ASP A 266 -2.98 -0.75 -1.12
N SER A 267 -3.12 0.44 -1.71
CA SER A 267 -2.02 1.19 -2.35
C SER A 267 -1.46 2.34 -1.50
N LEU A 268 -2.11 2.67 -0.38
CA LEU A 268 -1.64 3.69 0.55
C LEU A 268 -0.57 3.12 1.47
N ILE A 269 -0.82 1.93 2.03
CA ILE A 269 0.14 1.21 2.87
C ILE A 269 0.26 -0.23 2.37
N PRO A 270 0.89 -0.44 1.20
CA PRO A 270 1.00 -1.76 0.62
C PRO A 270 1.77 -2.70 1.54
N HIS A 271 1.43 -3.98 1.45
CA HIS A 271 1.91 -5.00 2.37
C HIS A 271 3.44 -5.13 2.44
N LEU A 272 4.18 -4.68 1.42
CA LEU A 272 5.65 -4.76 1.37
C LEU A 272 6.29 -3.89 2.45
N GLY A 273 5.69 -2.74 2.79
CA GLY A 273 6.15 -1.92 3.91
C GLY A 273 6.12 -2.68 5.25
N SER A 274 5.05 -3.45 5.49
CA SER A 274 4.93 -4.35 6.65
C SER A 274 5.98 -5.46 6.64
N GLN A 275 6.25 -6.06 5.47
CA GLN A 275 7.27 -7.11 5.33
C GLN A 275 8.68 -6.56 5.59
N ILE A 276 8.99 -5.36 5.09
CA ILE A 276 10.25 -4.65 5.39
C ILE A 276 10.37 -4.38 6.90
N ALA A 277 9.29 -3.93 7.56
CA ALA A 277 9.28 -3.71 9.00
C ALA A 277 9.64 -5.00 9.77
N ILE A 278 9.05 -6.12 9.36
CA ILE A 278 9.30 -7.44 9.95
C ILE A 278 10.75 -7.86 9.72
N GLN A 279 11.26 -7.81 8.49
CA GLN A 279 12.63 -8.18 8.17
C GLN A 279 13.66 -7.25 8.84
N ASN A 280 13.31 -5.99 9.09
CA ASN A 280 14.16 -5.06 9.81
C ASN A 280 14.15 -5.27 11.34
N THR A 281 13.23 -6.09 11.87
CA THR A 281 13.05 -6.33 13.31
C THR A 281 13.74 -7.62 13.75
N THR A 282 14.44 -7.60 14.89
CA THR A 282 14.96 -8.82 15.52
C THR A 282 14.00 -9.34 16.57
N PHE A 283 13.52 -10.57 16.39
CA PHE A 283 12.59 -11.23 17.31
C PHE A 283 12.98 -12.70 17.52
N GLY A 284 12.96 -13.15 18.78
CA GLY A 284 13.42 -14.50 19.13
C GLY A 284 14.89 -14.78 18.79
N GLY A 285 15.74 -13.74 18.79
CA GLY A 285 17.19 -13.85 18.58
C GLY A 285 17.65 -13.93 17.11
N ILE A 286 16.73 -13.88 16.14
CA ILE A 286 17.02 -13.89 14.71
C ILE A 286 16.32 -12.69 14.07
N GLN A 287 17.00 -12.00 13.17
CA GLN A 287 16.44 -10.86 12.44
C GLN A 287 15.53 -11.35 11.32
N GLY A 288 14.29 -10.83 11.30
CA GLY A 288 13.30 -11.15 10.28
C GLY A 288 12.83 -12.61 10.27
N PHE A 289 11.88 -12.96 9.41
CA PHE A 289 11.49 -14.37 9.24
C PHE A 289 12.62 -15.17 8.60
N THR A 290 12.82 -16.41 9.06
CA THR A 290 13.84 -17.30 8.49
C THR A 290 13.44 -17.91 7.17
N ARG A 291 12.15 -17.82 6.81
CA ARG A 291 11.63 -18.31 5.54
C ARG A 291 10.62 -17.33 4.98
N LYS A 292 10.51 -17.29 3.66
CA LYS A 292 9.57 -16.43 2.97
C LYS A 292 8.11 -16.79 3.32
N PRO A 293 7.23 -15.82 3.58
CA PRO A 293 5.78 -16.06 3.68
C PRO A 293 5.21 -16.67 2.39
N SER A 294 4.60 -17.85 2.50
CA SER A 294 4.10 -18.61 1.34
C SER A 294 3.03 -19.65 1.70
N THR A 295 2.52 -19.66 2.93
CA THR A 295 1.50 -20.63 3.35
C THR A 295 0.11 -20.07 3.07
N PRO A 296 -0.73 -20.75 2.26
CA PRO A 296 -2.10 -20.33 2.06
C PRO A 296 -2.93 -20.51 3.33
N TRP A 297 -3.89 -19.61 3.56
CA TRP A 297 -4.97 -19.81 4.52
C TRP A 297 -6.31 -19.55 3.83
N TYR A 298 -7.38 -20.04 4.46
CA TYR A 298 -8.70 -20.12 3.85
C TYR A 298 -9.76 -19.58 4.81
N ASP A 299 -10.84 -19.06 4.26
CA ASP A 299 -11.99 -18.60 5.04
C ASP A 299 -12.91 -19.77 5.47
N ASP A 300 -14.05 -19.45 6.08
CA ASP A 300 -15.01 -20.44 6.54
C ASP A 300 -15.73 -21.18 5.40
N ASP A 301 -15.76 -20.61 4.19
CA ASP A 301 -16.33 -21.21 2.99
C ASP A 301 -15.30 -22.11 2.26
N GLY A 302 -14.04 -22.08 2.69
CA GLY A 302 -12.93 -22.83 2.12
C GLY A 302 -12.30 -22.13 0.91
N GLU A 303 -12.62 -20.87 0.67
CA GLU A 303 -12.03 -20.04 -0.37
C GLU A 303 -10.66 -19.52 0.09
N PHE A 304 -9.75 -19.30 -0.87
CA PHE A 304 -8.44 -18.77 -0.57
C PHE A 304 -8.56 -17.36 0.02
N ALA A 305 -8.03 -17.16 1.23
CA ALA A 305 -8.15 -15.91 1.97
C ALA A 305 -6.82 -15.14 2.05
N GLY A 306 -5.73 -15.72 1.55
CA GLY A 306 -4.43 -15.07 1.41
C GLY A 306 -3.27 -15.91 1.93
N ILE A 307 -2.21 -15.23 2.37
CA ILE A 307 -0.95 -15.85 2.83
C ILE A 307 -0.73 -15.57 4.32
N VAL A 308 -0.33 -16.59 5.07
CA VAL A 308 0.03 -16.49 6.48
C VAL A 308 1.46 -17.00 6.70
N HIS A 309 2.15 -16.42 7.66
CA HIS A 309 3.43 -16.91 8.13
C HIS A 309 3.55 -16.70 9.62
N GLN A 310 4.05 -17.68 10.36
CA GLN A 310 4.30 -17.55 11.79
C GLN A 310 5.66 -18.09 12.19
N GLU A 311 6.39 -17.32 12.97
CA GLU A 311 7.70 -17.70 13.51
C GLU A 311 7.93 -16.96 14.83
N ARG A 312 8.37 -17.69 15.87
CA ARG A 312 8.87 -17.08 17.12
C ARG A 312 7.91 -16.05 17.75
N ASN A 313 6.62 -16.41 17.83
CA ASN A 313 5.51 -15.58 18.33
C ASN A 313 5.14 -14.35 17.48
N TRP A 314 5.68 -14.25 16.26
CA TRP A 314 5.27 -13.27 15.27
C TRP A 314 4.45 -13.94 14.17
N THR A 315 3.36 -13.28 13.77
CA THR A 315 2.45 -13.73 12.72
C THR A 315 2.29 -12.61 11.71
N TYR A 316 2.49 -12.91 10.44
CA TYR A 316 2.14 -12.05 9.32
C TYR A 316 0.96 -12.65 8.57
N VAL A 317 -0.06 -11.84 8.28
CA VAL A 317 -1.22 -12.25 7.50
C VAL A 317 -1.47 -11.26 6.37
N LEU A 318 -1.31 -11.70 5.14
CA LEU A 318 -1.80 -11.01 3.96
C LEU A 318 -3.21 -11.51 3.65
N VAL A 319 -4.16 -10.59 3.53
CA VAL A 319 -5.57 -10.90 3.27
C VAL A 319 -5.87 -10.60 1.81
N ASP A 320 -6.30 -11.62 1.08
CA ASP A 320 -6.70 -11.52 -0.31
C ASP A 320 -8.05 -10.79 -0.45
N HIS A 321 -8.25 -10.12 -1.59
CA HIS A 321 -9.44 -9.33 -1.89
C HIS A 321 -9.82 -8.30 -0.79
N ALA A 322 -8.82 -7.70 -0.13
CA ALA A 322 -9.03 -6.75 0.96
C ALA A 322 -8.17 -5.50 0.80
N GLY A 323 -8.79 -4.32 0.90
CA GLY A 323 -8.10 -3.03 0.99
C GLY A 323 -7.56 -2.70 2.40
N HIS A 324 -7.29 -1.42 2.63
CA HIS A 324 -6.73 -0.87 3.89
C HIS A 324 -7.61 -1.20 5.10
N LEU A 325 -8.92 -1.08 4.95
CA LEU A 325 -9.91 -1.44 5.97
C LEU A 325 -10.35 -2.88 5.73
N VAL A 326 -9.51 -3.85 6.08
CA VAL A 326 -9.75 -5.30 5.83
C VAL A 326 -11.16 -5.75 6.23
N GLY A 327 -11.65 -5.38 7.42
CA GLY A 327 -12.98 -5.78 7.88
C GLY A 327 -14.15 -5.10 7.16
N ASN A 328 -13.89 -4.05 6.38
CA ASN A 328 -14.88 -3.36 5.56
C ASN A 328 -14.91 -3.94 4.14
N THR A 329 -13.75 -4.14 3.53
CA THR A 329 -13.62 -4.61 2.14
C THR A 329 -13.75 -6.13 2.00
N ASN A 330 -13.24 -6.90 2.98
CA ASN A 330 -13.42 -8.35 3.07
C ASN A 330 -13.85 -8.80 4.47
N PRO A 331 -15.13 -8.59 4.85
CA PRO A 331 -15.62 -8.93 6.19
C PRO A 331 -15.55 -10.43 6.52
N GLN A 332 -15.66 -11.32 5.52
CA GLN A 332 -15.59 -12.78 5.72
C GLN A 332 -14.18 -13.20 6.17
N SER A 333 -13.16 -12.89 5.36
CA SER A 333 -11.77 -13.17 5.71
C SER A 333 -11.31 -12.37 6.93
N GLY A 334 -11.77 -11.12 7.07
CA GLY A 334 -11.50 -10.29 8.25
C GLY A 334 -12.03 -10.90 9.55
N PHE A 335 -13.19 -11.54 9.52
CA PHE A 335 -13.73 -12.26 10.68
C PHE A 335 -12.88 -13.47 11.05
N VAL A 336 -12.47 -14.27 10.05
CA VAL A 336 -11.59 -15.44 10.27
C VAL A 336 -10.22 -14.98 10.81
N LEU A 337 -9.62 -13.94 10.22
CA LEU A 337 -8.40 -13.31 10.74
C LEU A 337 -8.52 -12.98 12.23
N MET A 338 -9.60 -12.29 12.60
CA MET A 338 -9.85 -11.85 13.96
C MET A 338 -10.07 -13.04 14.92
N ARG A 339 -10.85 -14.04 14.50
CA ARG A 339 -11.17 -15.22 15.30
C ARG A 339 -9.96 -16.14 15.49
N GLU A 340 -9.24 -16.44 14.41
CA GLU A 340 -8.24 -17.51 14.35
C GLU A 340 -6.84 -17.05 14.71
N PHE A 341 -6.41 -15.89 14.19
CA PHE A 341 -5.03 -15.43 14.31
C PHE A 341 -4.87 -14.29 15.31
N ILE A 342 -5.86 -13.41 15.47
CA ILE A 342 -5.82 -12.34 16.49
C ILE A 342 -6.27 -12.88 17.84
N PHE A 343 -7.52 -13.28 18.02
CA PHE A 343 -7.98 -13.80 19.32
C PHE A 343 -7.66 -15.28 19.54
N GLY A 344 -7.54 -16.04 18.45
CA GLY A 344 -7.24 -17.46 18.48
C GLY A 344 -5.75 -17.81 18.54
N ASN A 345 -5.49 -19.09 18.35
CA ASN A 345 -4.16 -19.72 18.37
C ASN A 345 -3.95 -20.62 17.14
N ASN A 346 -4.60 -20.32 16.02
CA ASN A 346 -4.45 -21.08 14.79
C ASN A 346 -2.96 -21.13 14.38
N GLN A 347 -2.47 -22.33 14.05
CA GLN A 347 -1.05 -22.59 13.81
C GLN A 347 -0.68 -22.58 12.31
N THR A 348 -1.62 -22.32 11.41
CA THR A 348 -1.38 -22.29 9.95
C THR A 348 -0.28 -21.27 9.62
N GLY A 349 0.73 -21.67 8.86
CA GLY A 349 1.92 -20.87 8.57
C GLY A 349 3.03 -20.96 9.62
N LEU A 350 2.84 -21.68 10.73
CA LEU A 350 3.89 -21.83 11.74
C LEU A 350 5.06 -22.65 11.21
N VAL A 351 6.23 -22.02 11.16
CA VAL A 351 7.50 -22.68 10.92
C VAL A 351 8.04 -23.27 12.22
N THR A 352 8.32 -24.57 12.19
CA THR A 352 8.89 -25.31 13.31
C THR A 352 10.19 -25.98 12.86
N ASN A 353 11.18 -26.01 13.75
CA ASN A 353 12.41 -26.75 13.53
C ASN A 353 12.55 -27.79 14.64
N THR A 354 12.22 -29.04 14.31
CA THR A 354 12.32 -30.16 15.27
C THR A 354 13.41 -31.10 14.79
N SER A 355 14.46 -31.27 15.61
CA SER A 355 15.59 -32.18 15.33
C SER A 355 16.29 -31.90 13.98
N GLY A 356 16.42 -30.63 13.60
CA GLY A 356 17.06 -30.20 12.35
C GLY A 356 16.18 -30.32 11.11
N LYS A 357 14.92 -30.77 11.25
CA LYS A 357 13.93 -30.75 10.17
C LYS A 357 13.02 -29.55 10.32
N VAL A 358 13.03 -28.70 9.30
CA VAL A 358 12.11 -27.56 9.18
C VAL A 358 10.78 -28.06 8.61
N THR A 359 9.67 -27.71 9.26
CA THR A 359 8.30 -28.03 8.83
C THR A 359 7.40 -26.81 8.96
N VAL A 360 6.48 -26.63 8.00
CA VAL A 360 5.49 -25.55 8.01
C VAL A 360 4.09 -26.12 8.07
N VAL A 361 3.32 -25.71 9.07
CA VAL A 361 1.93 -26.12 9.23
C VAL A 361 1.10 -25.50 8.11
N GLY A 362 0.30 -26.31 7.39
CA GLY A 362 -0.46 -25.84 6.21
C GLY A 362 0.31 -25.93 4.89
N GLY A 363 1.61 -26.24 4.93
CA GLY A 363 2.45 -26.34 3.74
C GLY A 363 2.85 -24.97 3.17
N GLU A 364 3.44 -24.99 1.98
CA GLU A 364 3.89 -23.79 1.27
C GLU A 364 3.55 -23.94 -0.21
N VAL A 365 3.26 -22.81 -0.85
CA VAL A 365 3.15 -22.74 -2.30
C VAL A 365 4.36 -22.04 -2.90
N SER A 366 4.69 -22.37 -4.15
CA SER A 366 5.64 -21.55 -4.91
C SER A 366 4.98 -20.22 -5.23
N SER A 367 5.17 -19.22 -4.38
CA SER A 367 4.67 -17.87 -4.62
C SER A 367 5.79 -16.91 -4.96
N ASN A 368 5.52 -16.03 -5.93
CA ASN A 368 6.24 -14.78 -6.01
C ASN A 368 5.96 -13.98 -4.73
N GLU A 369 6.81 -12.99 -4.43
CA GLU A 369 6.60 -12.15 -3.22
C GLU A 369 5.31 -11.35 -3.27
N ILE A 370 4.81 -11.17 -4.48
CA ILE A 370 3.69 -10.31 -4.82
C ILE A 370 2.52 -11.20 -5.22
N MET A 371 1.40 -10.99 -4.53
CA MET A 371 0.13 -11.67 -4.81
C MET A 371 -0.66 -10.80 -5.78
N THR A 372 -1.14 -11.37 -6.89
CA THR A 372 -1.96 -10.62 -7.84
C THR A 372 -3.25 -10.16 -7.18
N GLY A 373 -3.65 -8.92 -7.45
CA GLY A 373 -4.91 -8.35 -7.00
C GLY A 373 -6.11 -8.82 -7.80
N GLN A 374 -7.27 -8.26 -7.47
CA GLN A 374 -8.54 -8.58 -8.11
C GLN A 374 -8.54 -8.19 -9.60
N ALA A 375 -9.14 -9.04 -10.44
CA ALA A 375 -9.25 -8.76 -11.88
C ALA A 375 -10.30 -7.69 -12.21
N ALA A 376 -11.34 -7.58 -11.38
CA ALA A 376 -12.48 -6.70 -11.57
C ALA A 376 -12.18 -5.29 -11.03
N ILE A 377 -12.45 -4.25 -11.82
CA ILE A 377 -12.46 -2.86 -11.34
C ILE A 377 -13.88 -2.32 -11.41
N TYR A 378 -14.40 -1.83 -10.29
CA TYR A 378 -15.79 -1.38 -10.15
C TYR A 378 -15.88 0.12 -10.39
N TYR A 379 -16.85 0.56 -11.20
CA TYR A 379 -17.04 1.99 -11.48
C TYR A 379 -18.52 2.37 -11.58
N GLY A 380 -18.81 3.64 -11.35
CA GLY A 380 -20.16 4.17 -11.19
C GLY A 380 -20.20 5.34 -10.20
N SER A 381 -21.38 5.84 -9.89
CA SER A 381 -21.58 6.91 -8.90
C SER A 381 -22.23 6.35 -7.63
N ALA A 382 -21.54 6.45 -6.49
CA ALA A 382 -21.94 5.99 -5.15
C ALA A 382 -22.28 4.49 -5.02
N THR A 383 -22.41 3.77 -6.13
CA THR A 383 -22.73 2.35 -6.24
C THR A 383 -22.09 1.81 -7.51
N THR A 384 -21.80 0.52 -7.54
CA THR A 384 -21.29 -0.17 -8.73
C THR A 384 -22.33 -0.16 -9.85
N GLU A 385 -22.11 0.67 -10.86
CA GLU A 385 -22.92 0.70 -12.08
C GLU A 385 -22.45 -0.36 -13.07
N SER A 386 -21.14 -0.63 -13.10
CA SER A 386 -20.53 -1.60 -13.99
C SER A 386 -19.18 -2.09 -13.46
N THR A 387 -18.74 -3.21 -14.01
CA THR A 387 -17.46 -3.85 -13.70
C THR A 387 -16.64 -3.93 -14.97
N TYR A 388 -15.40 -3.44 -14.89
CA TYR A 388 -14.45 -3.51 -15.99
C TYR A 388 -13.45 -4.65 -15.77
N TYR A 389 -13.27 -5.45 -16.81
CA TYR A 389 -12.22 -6.45 -16.91
C TYR A 389 -11.35 -6.11 -18.12
N PHE A 390 -10.04 -6.13 -17.93
CA PHE A 390 -9.12 -5.98 -19.05
C PHE A 390 -9.18 -7.20 -19.99
N PRO A 391 -8.92 -7.04 -21.30
CA PRO A 391 -8.97 -8.15 -22.24
C PRO A 391 -8.05 -9.30 -21.83
N THR A 392 -8.54 -10.55 -21.90
CA THR A 392 -7.77 -11.74 -21.51
C THR A 392 -6.40 -11.82 -22.18
N ALA A 393 -6.31 -11.48 -23.47
CA ALA A 393 -5.03 -11.47 -24.19
C ALA A 393 -4.02 -10.46 -23.62
N THR A 394 -4.49 -9.32 -23.09
CA THR A 394 -3.64 -8.33 -22.42
C THR A 394 -3.11 -8.89 -21.10
N VAL A 395 -3.98 -9.52 -20.30
CA VAL A 395 -3.61 -10.15 -19.03
C VAL A 395 -2.63 -11.31 -19.25
N GLU A 396 -2.87 -12.16 -20.25
CA GLU A 396 -1.98 -13.27 -20.61
C GLU A 396 -0.60 -12.79 -21.06
N ALA A 397 -0.55 -11.72 -21.86
CA ALA A 397 0.72 -11.12 -22.30
C ALA A 397 1.53 -10.58 -21.11
N TRP A 398 0.87 -9.90 -20.17
CA TRP A 398 1.51 -9.44 -18.93
C TRP A 398 2.03 -10.59 -18.07
N ASN A 399 1.21 -11.62 -17.85
CA ASN A 399 1.62 -12.79 -17.05
C ASN A 399 2.83 -13.49 -17.67
N ALA A 400 2.89 -13.60 -19.00
CA ALA A 400 4.05 -14.12 -19.70
C ALA A 400 5.28 -13.22 -19.53
N TYR A 401 5.11 -11.91 -19.62
CA TYR A 401 6.18 -10.93 -19.42
C TYR A 401 6.76 -11.01 -17.99
N ILE A 402 5.92 -10.92 -16.95
CA ILE A 402 6.35 -10.99 -15.54
C ILE A 402 7.06 -12.32 -15.24
N ALA A 403 6.53 -13.45 -15.73
CA ALA A 403 7.17 -14.75 -15.52
C ALA A 403 8.61 -14.81 -16.07
N THR A 404 8.90 -14.07 -17.15
CA THR A 404 10.26 -14.01 -17.71
C THR A 404 11.18 -13.03 -16.97
N THR A 405 10.66 -11.88 -16.54
CA THR A 405 11.45 -10.84 -15.86
C THR A 405 11.81 -11.23 -14.43
N THR A 406 10.95 -11.98 -13.72
CA THR A 406 11.26 -12.52 -12.38
C THR A 406 12.21 -13.73 -12.42
N SER A 407 12.39 -14.36 -13.59
CA SER A 407 13.23 -15.57 -13.76
C SER A 407 14.70 -15.28 -14.12
N THR A 408 15.08 -14.01 -14.31
CA THR A 408 16.45 -13.65 -14.71
C THR A 408 17.27 -13.21 -13.50
N PRO A 409 18.08 -14.09 -12.87
CA PRO A 409 19.18 -13.61 -12.04
C PRO A 409 20.12 -12.85 -12.97
N CYS A 410 20.40 -11.58 -12.63
CA CYS A 410 21.40 -10.78 -13.32
C CYS A 410 22.69 -11.60 -13.41
N SER A 411 22.98 -12.11 -14.60
CA SER A 411 24.18 -12.89 -14.86
C SER A 411 25.35 -11.95 -14.68
N LEU A 412 26.09 -12.14 -13.58
CA LEU A 412 27.39 -11.53 -13.38
C LEU A 412 28.25 -11.87 -14.60
N ALA A 413 28.52 -10.86 -15.43
CA ALA A 413 29.57 -10.95 -16.42
C ALA A 413 30.88 -11.17 -15.65
N THR A 414 31.34 -12.41 -15.65
CA THR A 414 32.68 -12.81 -15.25
C THR A 414 33.69 -12.09 -16.14
N GLY A 415 34.25 -10.99 -15.63
CA GLY A 415 35.47 -10.40 -16.17
C GLY A 415 36.64 -11.30 -15.83
N VAL A 416 37.06 -12.10 -16.81
CA VAL A 416 38.29 -12.88 -16.82
C VAL A 416 39.49 -11.93 -16.70
N GLY A 417 40.44 -12.27 -15.83
CA GLY A 417 41.63 -11.47 -15.58
C GLY A 417 42.59 -11.35 -16.76
N GLN A 418 43.39 -10.29 -16.70
CA GLN A 418 44.85 -10.33 -16.82
C GLN A 418 45.45 -9.47 -15.72
#